data_AF-A0A9P7FBY0-F1
#
_entry.id   AF-A0A9P7FBY0-F1
#
_cell.length_a   1.000
_cell.length_b   1.000
_cell.length_c   1.000
_cell.angle_alpha   90.00
_cell.angle_beta   90.00
_cell.angle_gamma   90.00
#
_symmetry.space_group_name_H-M   'P 1'
#
loop_
_entity.id
_entity.type
_entity.pdbx_description
1 polymer ?
#
loop_
_entity_poly.entity_id
_entity_poly.type
_entity_poly.pdbx_seq_one_letter_code
_entity_poly.pdbx_strand_id
1 'polypeptide(L)' 'QFYTINMDNASNCDTTADHLQRLIPNFRGQASRLRCFPHTVNLIAKVPLSSW' A
#
# COMPACT_ATOMS: atom_id res chain seq x y z
N GLN A 1 -5.97 -14.58 12.68
CA GLN A 1 -6.79 -13.89 11.65
C GLN A 1 -5.92 -12.82 10.99
N PHE A 2 -6.02 -12.66 9.67
CA PHE A 2 -5.20 -11.72 8.90
C PHE A 2 -6.00 -10.44 8.63
N TYR A 3 -5.68 -9.35 9.34
CA TYR A 3 -6.50 -8.13 9.34
C TYR A 3 -5.96 -7.00 8.49
N THR A 4 -4.63 -6.87 8.42
CA THR A 4 -3.96 -5.73 7.77
C THR A 4 -2.65 -6.18 7.16
N ILE A 5 -2.25 -5.53 6.07
CA ILE A 5 -0.97 -5.71 5.39
C ILE A 5 -0.30 -4.35 5.15
N ASN A 6 1.01 -4.25 5.39
CA ASN A 6 1.79 -3.05 5.06
C ASN A 6 2.52 -3.27 3.73
N MET A 7 2.34 -2.36 2.77
CA MET A 7 2.93 -2.46 1.44
C MET A 7 3.47 -1.10 0.99
N ASP A 8 4.38 -1.08 0.01
CA ASP A 8 4.84 0.15 -0.61
C ASP A 8 3.75 0.82 -1.46
N ASN A 9 4.02 2.05 -1.90
CA ASN A 9 3.09 2.87 -2.67
C ASN A 9 3.19 2.58 -4.17
N ALA A 10 3.05 1.31 -4.53
CA ALA A 10 3.07 0.83 -5.91
C ALA A 10 1.70 0.26 -6.32
N SER A 11 1.35 0.38 -7.60
CA SER A 11 0.03 -0.01 -8.12
C SER A 11 -0.21 -1.52 -8.09
N ASN A 12 0.85 -2.33 -8.21
CA ASN A 12 0.80 -3.78 -8.03
C ASN A 12 0.32 -4.17 -6.61
N CYS A 13 0.63 -3.36 -5.60
CA CYS A 13 0.16 -3.55 -4.23
C CYS A 13 -1.31 -3.18 -4.07
N ASP A 14 -1.84 -2.27 -4.90
CA ASP A 14 -3.28 -2.05 -4.99
C ASP A 14 -3.96 -3.33 -5.51
N THR A 15 -3.50 -3.87 -6.63
CA THR A 15 -4.04 -5.11 -7.20
C THR A 15 -3.95 -6.28 -6.22
N THR A 16 -2.82 -6.41 -5.51
CA THR A 16 -2.61 -7.47 -4.51
C THR A 16 -3.65 -7.41 -3.37
N ALA A 17 -3.96 -6.22 -2.84
CA ALA A 17 -4.98 -6.08 -1.81
C ALA A 17 -6.40 -6.40 -2.32
N ASP A 18 -6.72 -6.10 -3.59
CA ASP A 18 -7.99 -6.48 -4.21
C ASP A 18 -8.14 -8.01 -4.37
N HIS A 19 -7.08 -8.69 -4.81
CA HIS A 19 -7.10 -10.15 -4.92
C HIS A 19 -7.15 -10.83 -3.55
N LEU A 20 -6.43 -10.31 -2.55
CA LEU A 20 -6.43 -10.84 -1.18
C LEU A 20 -7.82 -10.81 -0.54
N GLN A 21 -8.65 -9.82 -0.87
CA GLN A 21 -10.04 -9.75 -0.39
C GLN A 21 -10.88 -10.94 -0.86
N ARG A 22 -10.61 -11.48 -2.05
CA ARG A 22 -11.32 -12.66 -2.58
C ARG A 22 -10.84 -13.97 -1.96
N LEU A 23 -9.60 -14.01 -1.48
CA LEU A 23 -8.96 -15.21 -0.94
C LEU A 23 -9.10 -15.33 0.58
N ILE A 24 -9.21 -14.20 1.29
CA ILE A 24 -9.25 -14.16 2.76
C ILE A 24 -10.58 -13.56 3.22
N PRO A 25 -11.52 -14.36 3.79
CA PRO A 25 -12.88 -13.95 4.11
C PRO A 25 -13.02 -12.73 5.05
N ASN A 26 -11.96 -12.41 5.81
CA ASN A 26 -11.95 -11.32 6.79
C ASN A 26 -11.04 -10.15 6.39
N PHE A 27 -10.37 -10.23 5.24
CA PHE A 27 -9.48 -9.18 4.78
C PHE A 27 -10.30 -8.12 4.04
N ARG A 28 -10.27 -6.85 4.50
CA ARG A 28 -11.13 -5.79 3.98
C ARG A 28 -10.55 -5.11 2.73
N GLY A 29 -9.78 -5.84 1.94
CA GLY A 29 -9.14 -5.34 0.73
C GLY A 29 -8.29 -4.10 0.98
N GLN A 30 -8.56 -3.03 0.22
CA GLN A 30 -7.86 -1.75 0.35
C GLN A 30 -8.00 -1.12 1.74
N ALA A 31 -9.12 -1.31 2.44
CA ALA A 31 -9.32 -0.73 3.77
C ALA A 31 -8.39 -1.36 4.82
N SER A 32 -7.85 -2.55 4.53
CA SER A 32 -6.88 -3.27 5.34
C SER A 32 -5.43 -3.07 4.86
N ARG A 33 -5.21 -2.27 3.81
CA ARG A 33 -3.87 -1.99 3.30
C ARG A 33 -3.31 -0.71 3.91
N LEU A 34 -2.17 -0.83 4.57
CA LEU A 34 -1.35 0.30 5.02
C LEU A 34 -0.22 0.55 4.04
N ARG A 35 0.20 1.80 3.92
CA ARG A 35 1.39 2.19 3.14
C ARG A 35 2.64 2.19 4.02
N CYS A 36 3.77 1.82 3.44
CA CYS A 36 5.07 1.86 4.11
C CYS A 36 5.48 3.31 4.38
N PHE A 37 5.69 3.64 5.66
CA PHE A 37 6.03 5.00 6.10
C PHE A 37 7.36 5.50 5.50
N PRO A 38 8.48 4.74 5.59
CA PRO A 38 9.73 5.13 4.94
C PRO A 38 9.59 5.40 3.44
N HIS A 39 8.80 4.58 2.73
CA HIS A 39 8.60 4.75 1.29
C HIS A 39 7.82 6.03 0.98
N THR A 40 6.83 6.35 1.81
CA THR A 40 6.04 7.60 1.69
C THR A 40 6.93 8.83 1.90
N VAL A 41 7.80 8.81 2.91
CA VAL A 41 8.76 9.89 3.17
C VAL A 41 9.74 10.06 2.00
N ASN A 42 10.28 8.95 1.49
CA ASN A 42 11.18 8.97 0.34
C ASN A 42 10.50 9.55 -0.93
N LEU A 43 9.22 9.26 -1.17
CA LEU A 43 8.47 9.88 -2.26
C LEU A 43 8.31 11.38 -2.04
N ILE A 44 7.92 11.82 -0.84
CA ILE A 44 7.77 13.25 -0.50
C ILE A 44 9.09 14.00 -0.69
N ALA A 45 10.21 13.42 -0.26
CA ALA A 45 11.53 14.02 -0.42
C ALA A 45 11.95 14.16 -1.89
N LYS A 46 11.46 13.28 -2.78
CA LYS A 46 11.72 13.33 -4.23
C LYS A 46 10.87 14.35 -4.98
N VAL A 47 9.68 14.70 -4.48
CA VAL A 47 8.79 15.70 -5.12
C VAL A 47 9.50 17.04 -5.37
N PRO A 48 10.16 17.69 -4.38
CA PRO A 48 10.85 18.94 -4.63
C PRO A 48 12.07 18.78 -5.55
N LEU A 49 12.76 17.63 -5.55
CA LEU A 49 13.91 17.38 -6.42
C LEU A 49 13.55 17.27 -7.92
N SER A 50 12.33 16.85 -8.25
CA SER A 50 11.84 16.83 -9.63
C SER A 50 11.33 18.18 -10.14
N SER A 51 11.21 19.17 -9.26
CA SER A 51 10.67 20.51 -9.56
C SER A 51 11.76 21.55 -9.84
N TRP A 52 13.04 21.14 -9.86
CA TRP A 52 14.22 21.95 -10.19
C TRP A 52 14.88 21.46 -11.47
#